data_AF-A0A5E4JYF6-F1
#
_entry.id   AF-A0A5E4JYF6-F1
#
_cell.length_a   1.000
_cell.length_b   1.000
_cell.length_c   1.000
_cell.angle_alpha   90.00
_cell.angle_beta   90.00
_cell.angle_gamma   90.00
#
_symmetry.space_group_name_H-M   'P 1'
#
loop_
_entity.id
_entity.type
_entity.pdbx_description
1 polymer ?
#
loop_
_entity_poly.entity_id
_entity_poly.type
_entity_poly.pdbx_seq_one_letter_code
_entity_poly.pdbx_strand_id
1 'polypeptide(L)'
;MNATYYNSSNDNATVSDTESTTVRGYPVVSTFKTGVPEPVPRGSTLSYQIVINNTGDDAAFNVSVVDVYPVGVVFNDSVPAPSSGNNT
;
A
#
# COMPACT_ATOMS: atom_id res chain seq x y z
N MET A 1 33.73 -2.57 9.83
CA MET A 1 34.61 -1.84 10.78
C MET A 1 35.97 -1.68 10.14
N ASN A 2 36.64 -0.53 10.32
CA ASN A 2 37.96 -0.27 9.73
C ASN A 2 39.01 -0.31 10.83
N ALA A 3 39.94 -1.26 10.77
CA ALA A 3 41.07 -1.35 11.68
C ALA A 3 42.34 -0.90 10.96
N THR A 4 43.13 -0.03 11.60
CA THR A 4 44.48 0.34 11.14
C THR A 4 45.51 -0.34 12.03
N TYR A 5 46.50 -0.99 11.41
CA TYR A 5 47.66 -1.54 12.11
C TYR A 5 48.95 -1.05 11.45
N TYR A 6 50.00 -0.92 12.25
CA TYR A 6 51.35 -0.62 11.78
C TYR A 6 52.07 -1.94 11.47
N ASN A 7 52.60 -2.11 10.26
CA ASN A 7 53.58 -3.16 9.99
C ASN A 7 54.94 -2.75 10.61
N SER A 8 55.81 -3.71 10.92
CA SER A 8 57.23 -3.55 11.31
C SER A 8 58.08 -2.61 10.44
N SER A 9 57.57 -2.14 9.30
CA SER A 9 58.15 -1.08 8.45
C SER A 9 57.50 0.31 8.62
N ASN A 10 56.67 0.51 9.64
CA ASN A 10 55.90 1.74 9.92
C ASN A 10 54.91 2.16 8.81
N ASP A 11 54.53 1.23 7.94
CA ASP A 11 53.50 1.47 6.93
C ASP A 11 52.09 1.29 7.53
N ASN A 12 51.18 2.21 7.19
CA ASN A 12 49.81 2.22 7.70
C ASN A 12 48.94 1.30 6.84
N ALA A 13 48.72 0.08 7.30
CA ALA A 13 47.82 -0.85 6.63
C ALA A 13 46.40 -0.71 7.19
N THR A 14 45.46 -0.39 6.30
CA THR A 14 44.02 -0.40 6.60
C THR A 14 43.45 -1.77 6.24
N VAL A 15 42.78 -2.42 7.19
CA VAL A 15 41.91 -3.58 6.91
C VAL A 15 40.47 -3.15 7.15
N SER A 16 39.65 -3.36 6.13
CA SER A 16 38.21 -3.10 6.16
C SER A 16 37.47 -4.42 6.19
N ASP A 17 36.50 -4.51 7.10
CA ASP A 17 35.53 -5.59 7.15
C ASP A 17 34.12 -5.03 6.94
N THR A 18 33.33 -5.70 6.10
CA THR A 18 31.96 -5.30 5.76
C THR A 18 31.04 -6.50 5.82
N GLU A 19 29.89 -6.31 6.43
CA GLU A 19 28.82 -7.29 6.50
C GLU A 19 27.56 -6.73 5.82
N SER A 20 26.85 -7.59 5.09
CA SER A 20 25.60 -7.24 4.43
C SER A 20 24.42 -7.84 5.19
N THR A 21 23.39 -7.04 5.45
CA THR A 21 22.13 -7.51 6.01
C THR A 21 20.99 -7.18 5.07
N THR A 22 20.06 -8.11 4.90
CA THR A 22 18.84 -7.90 4.12
C THR A 22 17.71 -7.51 5.06
N VAL A 23 17.19 -6.29 4.91
CA VAL A 23 15.94 -5.89 5.56
C VAL A 23 14.78 -6.31 4.68
N ARG A 24 13.85 -7.08 5.23
CA ARG A 24 12.61 -7.45 4.55
C ARG A 24 11.51 -6.46 4.95
N GLY A 25 11.02 -5.70 3.97
CA GLY A 25 9.86 -4.84 4.17
C GLY A 25 8.55 -5.62 4.18
N TYR A 26 7.49 -4.95 4.62
CA TYR A 26 6.13 -5.48 4.68
C TYR A 26 5.14 -4.40 4.22
N PRO A 27 4.19 -4.72 3.32
CA PRO A 27 3.12 -3.80 2.98
C PRO A 27 2.16 -3.64 4.17
N VAL A 28 1.64 -2.42 4.34
CA VAL A 28 0.62 -2.09 5.35
C VAL A 28 -0.49 -1.34 4.64
N VAL A 29 -1.59 -2.02 4.35
CA VAL A 29 -2.70 -1.46 3.57
C VAL A 29 -3.81 -0.98 4.49
N SER A 30 -4.30 0.23 4.22
CA SER A 30 -5.48 0.82 4.86
C SER A 30 -6.47 1.29 3.81
N THR A 31 -7.74 1.33 4.20
CA THR A 31 -8.85 1.67 3.29
C THR A 31 -9.79 2.66 3.95
N PHE A 32 -10.23 3.67 3.20
CA PHE A 32 -11.20 4.66 3.66
C PHE A 32 -12.28 4.87 2.60
N LYS A 33 -13.54 5.01 3.03
CA LYS A 33 -14.69 5.17 2.13
C LYS A 33 -15.54 6.36 2.56
N THR A 34 -15.89 7.22 1.61
CA THR A 34 -16.81 8.35 1.81
C THR A 34 -17.89 8.33 0.74
N GLY A 35 -19.05 8.89 1.07
CA GLY A 35 -20.20 8.97 0.17
C GLY A 35 -20.77 10.38 0.14
N VAL A 36 -21.25 10.82 -1.03
CA VAL A 36 -21.98 12.08 -1.22
C VAL A 36 -23.15 11.89 -2.20
N PRO A 37 -24.29 12.58 -2.01
CA PRO A 37 -24.58 13.55 -0.95
C PRO A 37 -24.92 12.90 0.41
N GLU A 38 -24.87 13.69 1.48
CA GLU A 38 -25.30 13.28 2.83
C GLU A 38 -26.19 14.38 3.41
N PRO A 39 -27.49 14.13 3.72
CA PRO A 39 -28.22 12.87 3.56
C PRO A 39 -28.55 12.54 2.10
N VAL A 40 -28.74 11.26 1.79
CA VAL A 40 -29.03 10.77 0.43
C VAL A 40 -30.55 10.77 0.17
N PRO A 41 -31.07 11.61 -0.75
CA PRO A 41 -32.47 11.55 -1.14
C PRO A 41 -32.80 10.22 -1.86
N ARG A 42 -33.99 9.67 -1.61
CA ARG A 42 -34.44 8.45 -2.28
C ARG A 42 -34.49 8.65 -3.80
N GLY A 43 -33.94 7.70 -4.56
CA GLY A 43 -33.90 7.73 -6.02
C GLY A 43 -32.80 8.62 -6.61
N SER A 44 -32.00 9.28 -5.77
CA SER A 44 -30.81 9.99 -6.22
C SER A 44 -29.60 9.05 -6.35
N THR A 45 -28.61 9.47 -7.12
CA THR A 45 -27.33 8.77 -7.23
C THR A 45 -26.45 9.13 -6.04
N LEU A 46 -25.94 8.10 -5.35
CA LEU A 46 -24.92 8.21 -4.32
C LEU A 46 -23.56 7.85 -4.91
N SER A 47 -22.63 8.79 -4.84
CA SER A 47 -21.26 8.60 -5.31
C SER A 47 -20.35 8.26 -4.13
N TYR A 48 -19.60 7.16 -4.26
CA TYR A 48 -18.61 6.75 -3.28
C TYR A 48 -17.19 7.02 -3.77
N GLN A 49 -16.31 7.43 -2.86
CA GLN A 49 -14.87 7.45 -3.05
C GLN A 49 -14.24 6.44 -2.10
N ILE A 50 -13.48 5.49 -2.65
CA ILE A 50 -12.71 4.52 -1.88
C ILE A 50 -11.23 4.84 -2.07
N VAL A 51 -10.54 5.12 -0.97
CA VAL A 51 -9.10 5.40 -0.95
C VAL A 51 -8.39 4.17 -0.38
N ILE A 52 -7.44 3.63 -1.14
CA ILE A 52 -6.56 2.54 -0.73
C ILE A 52 -5.16 3.11 -0.56
N ASN A 53 -4.56 2.93 0.61
CA ASN A 53 -3.26 3.47 0.94
C ASN A 53 -2.33 2.38 1.48
N ASN A 54 -1.15 2.22 0.88
CA ASN A 54 -0.10 1.36 1.40
C ASN A 54 0.94 2.23 2.13
N THR A 55 0.95 2.16 3.45
CA THR A 55 1.90 2.87 4.33
C THR A 55 3.06 1.99 4.77
N GLY A 56 3.16 0.77 4.25
CA GLY A 56 4.27 -0.13 4.51
C GLY A 56 5.55 0.29 3.78
N ASP A 57 6.64 -0.40 4.10
CA ASP A 57 7.96 -0.20 3.49
C ASP A 57 8.22 -1.16 2.31
N ASP A 58 7.19 -1.91 1.88
CA ASP A 58 7.21 -2.77 0.71
C ASP A 58 5.92 -2.64 -0.13
N ALA A 59 5.98 -3.05 -1.39
CA ALA A 59 4.86 -2.99 -2.32
C ALA A 59 3.75 -4.01 -1.98
N ALA A 60 2.50 -3.57 -2.02
CA ALA A 60 1.34 -4.44 -1.87
C ALA A 60 0.94 -5.03 -3.22
N PHE A 61 1.06 -6.35 -3.39
CA PHE A 61 0.66 -7.07 -4.60
C PHE A 61 -0.72 -7.73 -4.41
N ASN A 62 -1.43 -7.95 -5.52
CA ASN A 62 -2.72 -8.66 -5.55
C ASN A 62 -3.80 -8.05 -4.63
N VAL A 63 -3.84 -6.73 -4.52
CA VAL A 63 -4.85 -6.03 -3.72
C VAL A 63 -6.19 -6.04 -4.45
N SER A 64 -7.22 -6.57 -3.81
CA SER A 64 -8.61 -6.55 -4.29
C SER A 64 -9.50 -5.76 -3.35
N VAL A 65 -10.37 -4.92 -3.90
CA VAL A 65 -11.39 -4.16 -3.16
C VAL A 65 -12.76 -4.77 -3.46
N VAL A 66 -13.50 -5.10 -2.40
CA VAL A 66 -14.87 -5.62 -2.49
C VAL A 66 -15.78 -4.65 -1.76
N ASP A 67 -16.81 -4.17 -2.45
CA ASP A 67 -17.80 -3.24 -1.91
C ASP A 67 -19.21 -3.82 -2.08
N VAL A 68 -19.92 -4.00 -0.97
CA VAL A 68 -21.28 -4.56 -0.93
C VAL A 68 -22.26 -3.44 -0.63
N TYR A 69 -23.25 -3.25 -1.49
CA TYR A 69 -24.31 -2.26 -1.31
C TYR A 69 -25.62 -2.92 -0.83
N PRO A 70 -26.45 -2.19 -0.06
CA PRO A 70 -27.73 -2.71 0.41
C PRO A 70 -28.70 -3.07 -0.73
N VAL A 71 -29.66 -3.94 -0.42
CA VAL A 71 -30.78 -4.24 -1.32
C VAL A 71 -31.55 -2.94 -1.68
N GLY A 72 -31.92 -2.81 -2.95
CA GLY A 72 -32.60 -1.62 -3.47
C GLY A 72 -31.66 -0.53 -3.99
N VAL A 73 -30.34 -0.73 -3.91
CA VAL A 73 -29.34 0.07 -4.63
C VAL A 73 -28.97 -0.66 -5.93
N VAL A 74 -28.90 0.09 -7.03
CA VAL A 74 -28.39 -0.39 -8.31
C VAL A 74 -27.03 0.24 -8.54
N PHE A 75 -25.99 -0.57 -8.74
CA PHE A 75 -24.68 -0.09 -9.13
C PHE A 75 -24.77 0.55 -10.52
N ASN A 76 -24.26 1.78 -10.63
CA ASN A 76 -24.27 2.54 -11.88
C ASN A 76 -22.93 2.39 -12.63
N ASP A 77 -21.84 2.85 -12.02
CA ASP A 77 -20.49 2.76 -12.58
C ASP A 77 -19.43 2.97 -11.49
N SER A 78 -18.18 2.62 -11.79
CA SER A 78 -17.01 2.98 -10.97
C SER A 78 -15.80 3.22 -11.85
N VAL A 79 -14.88 4.06 -11.35
CA VAL A 79 -13.56 4.24 -11.95
C VAL A 79 -12.52 3.92 -10.87
N PRO A 80 -11.66 2.90 -11.07
CA PRO A 80 -11.66 1.96 -12.19
C PRO A 80 -12.92 1.08 -12.26
N ALA A 81 -13.21 0.51 -13.43
CA ALA A 81 -14.31 -0.43 -13.61
C ALA A 81 -14.07 -1.71 -12.77
N PRO A 82 -15.14 -2.37 -12.28
CA PRO A 82 -15.00 -3.55 -11.43
C PRO A 82 -14.42 -4.73 -12.22
N SER A 83 -13.57 -5.52 -11.57
CA SER A 83 -12.94 -6.72 -12.16
C SER A 83 -13.90 -7.91 -12.28
N SER A 84 -14.97 -7.93 -11.49
CA SER A 84 -16.06 -8.91 -11.57
C SER A 84 -17.40 -8.19 -11.39
N GLY A 85 -18.39 -8.61 -12.19
CA GLY A 85 -19.65 -7.88 -12.38
C GLY A 85 -20.45 -7.62 -11.11
N ASN A 86 -21.05 -6.42 -11.11
CA ASN A 86 -22.17 -5.93 -10.30
C ASN A 86 -22.97 -7.08 -9.67
N ASN A 87 -22.97 -7.14 -8.34
CA ASN A 87 -23.64 -8.14 -7.49
C ASN A 87 -25.18 -7.98 -7.53
N THR A 88 -25.74 -7.72 -8.71
CA THR A 88 -27.16 -7.71 -9.07
C THR A 88 -27.67 -9.09 -9.43
#